data_AF-A0A8X6NNU6-F1
#
_entry.id   AF-A0A8X6NNU6-F1
#
_cell.length_a   1.000
_cell.length_b   1.000
_cell.length_c   1.000
_cell.angle_alpha   90.00
_cell.angle_beta   90.00
_cell.angle_gamma   90.00
#
_symmetry.space_group_name_H-M   'P 1'
#
loop_
_entity.id
_entity.type
_entity.pdbx_description
1 polymer ?
#
loop_
_entity_poly.entity_id
_entity_poly.type
_entity_poly.pdbx_seq_one_letter_code
_entity_poly.pdbx_strand_id
1 'polypeptide(L)'
;MKPAKFIEHLKSLHPENASKDLEFFTKKKAQFSKSGTLTKLGFGIPQKPLVEASFRVAYRIAKSKKPHTIGETLIKPCALEMVELVCGLEQRKKLEAIPLSNDVIQSRIVEISCNILKQIINELKASPFPFSMQLDETTDILNCSQLLVFVR
;
A
#
# COMPACT_ATOMS: atom_id res chain seq x y z
N MET A 1 -5.07 16.36 7.64
CA MET A 1 -4.77 17.47 6.71
C MET A 1 -4.75 18.77 7.50
N LYS A 2 -3.88 19.73 7.18
CA LYS A 2 -3.90 21.04 7.86
C LYS A 2 -5.18 21.82 7.49
N PRO A 3 -5.80 22.60 8.39
CA PRO A 3 -7.06 23.30 8.13
C PRO A 3 -7.06 24.17 6.86
N ALA A 4 -5.98 24.94 6.64
CA ALA A 4 -5.84 25.78 5.45
C ALA A 4 -5.89 24.96 4.15
N LYS A 5 -5.17 23.83 4.10
CA LYS A 5 -5.15 22.92 2.95
C LYS A 5 -6.50 22.25 2.72
N PHE A 6 -7.27 22.01 3.79
CA PHE A 6 -8.62 21.45 3.69
C PHE A 6 -9.59 22.41 3.04
N ILE A 7 -9.54 23.68 3.41
CA ILE A 7 -10.38 24.70 2.78
C ILE A 7 -10.04 24.86 1.29
N GLU A 8 -8.75 24.90 0.94
CA GLU A 8 -8.32 24.97 -0.47
C GLU A 8 -8.74 23.75 -1.27
N HIS A 9 -8.60 22.55 -0.70
CA HIS A 9 -9.06 21.31 -1.32
C HIS A 9 -10.57 21.32 -1.58
N LEU A 10 -11.37 21.76 -0.59
CA LEU A 10 -12.81 21.89 -0.77
C LEU A 10 -13.14 22.92 -1.86
N LYS A 11 -12.52 24.10 -1.86
CA LYS A 11 -12.79 25.12 -2.88
C LYS A 11 -12.43 24.66 -4.30
N SER A 12 -11.37 23.88 -4.45
CA SER A 12 -10.87 23.43 -5.76
C SER A 12 -11.59 22.20 -6.30
N LEU A 13 -11.86 21.20 -5.45
CA LEU A 13 -12.35 19.89 -5.88
C LEU A 13 -13.81 19.63 -5.48
N HIS A 14 -14.32 20.32 -4.45
CA HIS A 14 -15.66 20.11 -3.90
C HIS A 14 -16.33 21.44 -3.50
N PRO A 15 -16.49 22.39 -4.44
CA PRO A 15 -16.96 23.75 -4.15
C PRO A 15 -18.34 23.77 -3.47
N GLU A 16 -19.18 22.76 -3.72
CA GLU A 16 -20.47 22.56 -3.06
C GLU A 16 -20.38 22.32 -1.54
N ASN A 17 -19.22 21.85 -1.08
CA ASN A 17 -18.94 21.56 0.33
C ASN A 17 -18.08 22.65 1.00
N ALA A 18 -17.57 23.63 0.25
CA ALA A 18 -16.64 24.64 0.75
C ALA A 18 -17.25 25.59 1.80
N SER A 19 -18.56 25.81 1.73
CA SER A 19 -19.31 26.69 2.65
C SER A 19 -20.07 25.94 3.74
N LYS A 20 -19.88 24.62 3.87
CA LYS A 20 -20.57 23.80 4.88
C LYS A 20 -19.88 23.93 6.23
N ASP A 21 -20.68 23.83 7.29
CA ASP A 21 -20.22 23.98 8.67
C ASP A 21 -19.63 22.69 9.25
N LEU A 22 -19.05 22.79 10.45
CA LEU A 22 -18.46 21.66 11.16
C LEU A 22 -19.50 20.58 11.49
N GLU A 23 -20.75 20.96 11.76
CA GLU A 23 -21.83 20.03 12.06
C GLU A 23 -22.15 19.13 10.87
N PHE A 24 -22.19 19.68 9.65
CA PHE A 24 -22.35 18.90 8.42
C PHE A 24 -21.28 17.81 8.29
N PHE A 25 -20.01 18.15 8.49
CA PHE A 25 -18.91 17.18 8.39
C PHE A 25 -18.93 16.17 9.53
N THR A 26 -19.31 16.58 10.74
CA THR A 26 -19.46 15.68 11.89
C THR A 26 -20.58 14.67 11.65
N LYS A 27 -21.71 15.12 11.08
CA LYS A 27 -22.82 14.26 10.65
C LYS A 27 -22.39 13.31 9.54
N LYS A 28 -21.66 13.78 8.51
CA LYS A 28 -21.12 12.92 7.45
C LYS A 28 -20.13 11.89 7.98
N LYS A 29 -19.25 12.26 8.91
CA LYS A 29 -18.32 11.34 9.58
C LYS A 29 -19.09 10.26 10.35
N ALA A 30 -20.09 10.66 11.14
CA ALA A 30 -20.93 9.71 11.87
C ALA A 30 -21.71 8.78 10.93
N GLN A 31 -22.21 9.29 9.81
CA GLN A 31 -22.84 8.48 8.76
C GLN A 31 -21.84 7.50 8.15
N PHE A 32 -20.63 7.95 7.78
CA PHE A 32 -19.59 7.08 7.23
C PHE A 32 -19.21 5.96 8.22
N SER A 33 -19.03 6.29 9.50
CA SER A 33 -18.74 5.31 10.55
C SER A 33 -19.89 4.32 10.77
N LYS A 34 -21.15 4.75 10.61
CA LYS A 34 -22.35 3.88 10.78
C LYS A 34 -22.70 3.08 9.53
N SER A 35 -22.44 3.61 8.34
CA SER A 35 -22.78 2.99 7.05
C SER A 35 -21.89 1.80 6.68
N GLY A 36 -20.86 1.50 7.48
CA GLY A 36 -20.06 0.29 7.35
C GLY A 36 -18.99 0.35 6.26
N THR A 37 -18.19 -0.71 6.21
CA THR A 37 -16.98 -0.89 5.40
C THR A 37 -17.14 -0.44 3.94
N LEU A 38 -16.03 -0.03 3.30
CA LEU A 38 -15.93 0.41 1.89
C LEU A 38 -16.78 -0.41 0.89
N THR A 39 -17.00 -1.70 1.18
CA THR A 39 -17.88 -2.61 0.44
C THR A 39 -19.33 -2.15 0.28
N LYS A 40 -19.91 -1.46 1.27
CA LYS A 40 -21.28 -0.92 1.19
C LYS A 40 -21.38 0.35 0.33
N LEU A 41 -20.25 0.99 0.03
CA LEU A 41 -20.16 2.18 -0.81
C LEU A 41 -19.86 1.84 -2.29
N GLY A 42 -19.99 0.57 -2.68
CA GLY A 42 -19.72 0.11 -4.05
C GLY A 42 -18.24 -0.15 -4.35
N PHE A 43 -17.34 0.04 -3.38
CA PHE A 43 -15.96 -0.42 -3.50
C PHE A 43 -15.93 -1.93 -3.24
N GLY A 44 -16.12 -2.71 -4.30
CA GLY A 44 -16.09 -4.17 -4.23
C GLY A 44 -14.82 -4.67 -3.55
N ILE A 45 -14.93 -5.77 -2.80
CA ILE A 45 -13.74 -6.50 -2.35
C ILE A 45 -13.03 -6.95 -3.63
N PRO A 46 -11.77 -6.53 -3.88
CA PRO A 46 -11.04 -7.00 -5.04
C PRO A 46 -11.01 -8.53 -5.00
N GLN A 47 -11.36 -9.16 -6.12
CA GLN A 47 -11.41 -10.62 -6.22
C GLN A 47 -10.08 -11.22 -5.73
N LYS A 48 -10.13 -12.34 -4.99
CA LYS A 48 -8.93 -12.99 -4.42
C LYS A 48 -7.76 -13.11 -5.42
N PRO A 49 -7.98 -13.52 -6.69
CA PRO A 49 -6.90 -13.60 -7.68
C PRO A 49 -6.25 -12.25 -8.02
N LEU A 50 -7.02 -11.16 -8.06
CA LEU A 50 -6.50 -9.81 -8.36
C LEU A 50 -5.63 -9.29 -7.22
N VAL A 51 -6.08 -9.54 -5.98
CA VAL A 51 -5.31 -9.20 -4.78
C VAL A 51 -4.00 -9.98 -4.75
N GLU A 52 -4.06 -11.30 -4.95
CA GLU A 52 -2.87 -12.15 -4.99
C GLU A 52 -1.89 -11.70 -6.08
N ALA A 53 -2.38 -11.36 -7.27
CA ALA A 53 -1.54 -10.81 -8.34
C ALA A 53 -0.83 -9.50 -7.91
N SER A 54 -1.53 -8.59 -7.22
CA SER A 54 -0.92 -7.36 -6.70
C SER A 54 0.20 -7.64 -5.69
N PHE A 55 0.00 -8.62 -4.80
CA PHE A 55 1.02 -9.05 -3.85
C PHE A 55 2.24 -9.67 -4.52
N ARG A 56 2.03 -10.50 -5.56
CA ARG A 56 3.12 -11.11 -6.33
C ARG A 56 3.98 -10.04 -7.02
N VAL A 57 3.36 -9.02 -7.61
CA VAL A 57 4.08 -7.90 -8.23
C VAL A 57 4.85 -7.12 -7.16
N ALA A 58 4.19 -6.74 -6.06
CA ALA A 58 4.82 -6.00 -4.96
C ALA A 58 6.03 -6.75 -4.38
N TYR A 59 5.90 -8.06 -4.16
CA TYR A 59 7.01 -8.91 -3.71
C TYR A 59 8.19 -8.88 -4.69
N ARG A 60 7.94 -8.97 -6.00
CA ARG A 60 9.00 -8.92 -7.03
C ARG A 60 9.70 -7.57 -7.07
N ILE A 61 8.95 -6.48 -6.95
CA ILE A 61 9.49 -5.10 -6.89
C ILE A 61 10.41 -4.96 -5.67
N ALA A 62 9.91 -5.31 -4.48
CA ALA A 62 10.68 -5.22 -3.23
C ALA A 62 11.93 -6.11 -3.25
N LYS A 63 11.80 -7.36 -3.70
CA LYS A 63 12.92 -8.31 -3.82
C LYS A 63 14.01 -7.79 -4.77
N SER A 64 13.61 -7.10 -5.83
CA SER A 64 14.53 -6.50 -6.80
C SER A 64 15.07 -5.13 -6.37
N LYS A 65 14.72 -4.66 -5.15
CA LYS A 65 15.09 -3.35 -4.60
C LYS A 65 14.73 -2.19 -5.54
N LYS A 66 13.59 -2.29 -6.24
CA LYS A 66 13.08 -1.24 -7.13
C LYS A 66 12.08 -0.35 -6.39
N PRO A 67 11.94 0.93 -6.80
CA PRO A 67 10.94 1.81 -6.19
C PRO A 67 9.52 1.30 -6.48
N HIS A 68 8.62 1.44 -5.50
CA HIS A 68 7.23 0.96 -5.60
C HIS A 68 6.42 1.66 -6.72
N THR A 69 6.81 2.87 -7.09
CA THR A 69 6.25 3.63 -8.22
C THR A 69 6.30 2.88 -9.55
N ILE A 70 7.29 1.97 -9.74
CA ILE A 70 7.46 1.22 -10.99
C ILE A 70 6.25 0.33 -11.33
N GLY A 71 5.48 -0.07 -10.31
CA GLY A 71 4.24 -0.82 -10.49
C GLY A 71 3.23 -0.07 -11.35
N GLU A 72 3.07 1.21 -11.07
CA GLU A 72 2.13 2.09 -11.76
C GLU A 72 2.71 2.68 -13.05
N THR A 73 3.97 3.12 -13.01
CA THR A 73 4.56 3.88 -14.12
C THR A 73 5.04 3.03 -15.28
N LEU A 74 5.32 1.74 -15.07
CA LEU A 74 5.91 0.89 -16.10
C LEU A 74 5.25 -0.49 -16.18
N ILE A 75 5.16 -1.22 -15.06
CA ILE A 75 4.70 -2.61 -15.07
C ILE A 75 3.25 -2.71 -15.55
N LYS A 76 2.36 -1.87 -15.02
CA LYS A 76 0.93 -1.90 -15.39
C LYS A 76 0.71 -1.52 -16.86
N PRO A 77 1.23 -0.39 -17.39
CA PRO A 77 1.10 -0.06 -18.81
C PRO A 77 1.62 -1.15 -19.75
N CYS A 78 2.84 -1.63 -19.53
CA CYS A 78 3.43 -2.67 -20.39
C CYS A 78 2.60 -3.96 -20.39
N ALA A 79 2.12 -4.38 -19.20
CA ALA A 79 1.30 -5.58 -19.11
C ALA A 79 -0.04 -5.44 -19.85
N LEU A 80 -0.66 -4.26 -19.81
CA LEU A 80 -1.91 -3.98 -20.52
C LEU A 80 -1.72 -3.98 -22.04
N GLU A 81 -0.68 -3.33 -22.54
CA GLU A 81 -0.35 -3.30 -23.96
C GLU A 81 -0.06 -4.70 -24.49
N MET A 82 0.74 -5.49 -23.77
CA MET A 82 1.05 -6.86 -24.15
C MET A 82 -0.21 -7.75 -24.22
N VAL A 83 -1.07 -7.68 -23.20
CA VAL A 83 -2.29 -8.50 -23.16
C VAL A 83 -3.29 -8.07 -24.21
N GLU A 84 -3.40 -6.78 -24.52
CA GLU A 84 -4.26 -6.32 -25.61
C GLU A 84 -3.80 -6.83 -26.97
N LEU A 85 -2.50 -6.70 -27.27
CA LEU A 85 -1.92 -7.13 -28.54
C LEU A 85 -1.99 -8.64 -28.73
N VAL A 86 -1.77 -9.43 -27.67
CA VAL A 86 -1.66 -10.89 -27.76
C VAL A 86 -2.99 -11.60 -27.50
N CYS A 87 -3.79 -11.09 -26.56
CA CYS A 87 -4.99 -11.78 -26.07
C CYS A 87 -6.30 -11.03 -26.37
N GLY A 88 -6.25 -9.73 -26.68
CA GLY A 88 -7.42 -8.91 -26.99
C GLY A 88 -7.95 -8.07 -25.83
N LEU A 89 -8.91 -7.20 -26.18
CA LEU A 89 -9.47 -6.16 -25.29
C LEU A 89 -10.19 -6.73 -24.05
N GLU A 90 -10.85 -7.88 -24.16
CA GLU A 90 -11.60 -8.47 -23.06
C GLU A 90 -10.67 -8.96 -21.93
N GLN A 91 -9.49 -9.46 -22.29
CA GLN A 91 -8.45 -9.89 -21.37
C GLN A 91 -7.72 -8.69 -20.76
N ARG A 92 -7.51 -7.62 -21.54
CA ARG A 92 -6.96 -6.34 -21.04
C ARG A 92 -7.80 -5.81 -19.87
N LYS A 93 -9.12 -5.76 -20.01
CA LYS A 93 -10.03 -5.29 -18.93
C LYS A 93 -9.91 -6.10 -17.65
N LYS A 94 -9.71 -7.43 -17.75
CA LYS A 94 -9.49 -8.30 -16.58
C LYS A 94 -8.18 -7.99 -15.88
N LEU A 95 -7.12 -7.70 -16.64
CA LEU A 95 -5.80 -7.33 -16.10
C LEU A 95 -5.80 -5.92 -15.49
N GLU A 96 -6.55 -4.99 -16.09
CA GLU A 96 -6.68 -3.61 -15.63
C GLU A 96 -7.25 -3.50 -14.22
N ALA A 97 -8.11 -4.46 -13.85
CA ALA A 97 -8.67 -4.60 -12.51
C ALA A 97 -7.64 -4.97 -11.43
N ILE A 98 -6.41 -5.36 -11.80
CA ILE A 98 -5.34 -5.60 -10.83
C ILE A 98 -4.88 -4.24 -10.25
N PRO A 99 -4.94 -4.07 -8.92
CA PRO A 99 -4.54 -2.82 -8.30
C PRO A 99 -3.00 -2.78 -8.19
N LEU A 100 -2.37 -1.96 -9.04
CA LEU A 100 -0.91 -1.76 -9.06
C LEU A 100 -0.53 -0.29 -8.92
N SER A 101 -1.42 0.56 -8.38
CA SER A 101 -1.06 1.95 -8.09
C SER A 101 0.06 2.04 -7.06
N ASN A 102 0.75 3.18 -7.05
CA ASN A 102 1.85 3.46 -6.14
C ASN A 102 1.51 3.10 -4.69
N ASP A 103 0.39 3.62 -4.20
CA ASP A 103 -0.06 3.42 -2.81
C ASP A 103 -0.42 1.96 -2.51
N VAL A 104 -0.98 1.25 -3.49
CA VAL A 104 -1.29 -0.18 -3.33
C VAL A 104 -0.01 -0.99 -3.23
N ILE A 105 0.93 -0.81 -4.15
CA ILE A 105 2.20 -1.54 -4.12
C ILE A 105 2.96 -1.23 -2.83
N GLN A 106 3.00 0.04 -2.41
CA GLN A 106 3.59 0.43 -1.13
C GLN A 106 2.93 -0.31 0.05
N SER A 107 1.59 -0.30 0.14
CA SER A 107 0.85 -1.02 1.18
C SER A 107 1.17 -2.51 1.17
N ARG A 108 1.17 -3.16 -0.01
CA ARG A 108 1.48 -4.59 -0.14
C ARG A 108 2.89 -4.92 0.33
N ILE A 109 3.88 -4.08 0.03
CA ILE A 109 5.25 -4.27 0.51
C ILE A 109 5.30 -4.20 2.05
N VAL A 110 4.61 -3.22 2.65
CA VAL A 110 4.52 -3.10 4.11
C VAL A 110 3.82 -4.32 4.72
N GLU A 111 2.69 -4.76 4.16
CA GLU A 111 1.95 -5.94 4.61
C GLU A 111 2.82 -7.22 4.55
N ILE A 112 3.56 -7.41 3.46
CA ILE A 112 4.52 -8.52 3.31
C ILE A 112 5.59 -8.43 4.40
N SER A 113 6.18 -7.26 4.61
CA SER A 113 7.21 -7.04 5.63
C SER A 113 6.70 -7.34 7.04
N CYS A 114 5.51 -6.85 7.38
CA CYS A 114 4.88 -7.12 8.67
C CYS A 114 4.58 -8.61 8.87
N ASN A 115 4.16 -9.31 7.81
CA ASN A 115 3.90 -10.74 7.87
C ASN A 115 5.19 -11.54 8.10
N ILE A 116 6.27 -11.22 7.37
CA ILE A 116 7.59 -11.85 7.57
C ILE A 116 8.08 -11.62 9.00
N LEU A 117 8.00 -10.39 9.49
CA LEU A 117 8.39 -10.06 10.87
C LEU A 117 7.62 -10.88 11.91
N LYS A 118 6.29 -11.00 11.74
CA LYS A 118 5.45 -11.82 12.64
C LYS A 118 5.86 -13.28 12.62
N GLN A 119 6.15 -13.85 11.45
CA GLN A 119 6.60 -15.24 11.32
C GLN A 119 7.93 -15.45 12.04
N ILE A 120 8.93 -14.59 11.79
CA ILE A 120 10.24 -14.67 12.44
C ILE A 120 10.10 -14.55 13.97
N ILE A 121 9.30 -13.62 14.48
CA ILE A 121 9.07 -13.48 15.92
C ILE A 121 8.45 -14.75 16.51
N ASN A 122 7.49 -15.35 15.82
CA ASN A 122 6.86 -16.59 16.28
C ASN A 122 7.86 -17.76 16.28
N GLU A 123 8.70 -17.85 15.26
CA GLU A 123 9.77 -18.86 15.17
C GLU A 123 10.80 -18.69 16.30
N LEU A 124 11.26 -17.46 16.55
CA LEU A 124 12.18 -17.16 17.64
C LEU A 124 11.60 -17.51 19.01
N LYS A 125 10.31 -17.23 19.23
CA LYS A 125 9.61 -17.59 20.47
C LYS A 125 9.41 -19.10 20.64
N ALA A 126 9.23 -19.82 19.54
CA ALA A 126 9.04 -21.27 19.55
C ALA A 126 10.37 -22.05 19.59
N SER A 127 11.48 -21.41 19.22
CA SER A 127 12.80 -22.04 19.23
C SER A 127 13.20 -22.47 20.65
N PRO A 128 13.56 -23.75 20.87
CA PRO A 128 14.13 -24.19 22.13
C PRO A 128 15.61 -23.78 22.29
N PHE A 129 16.24 -23.28 21.23
CA PHE A 129 17.63 -22.87 21.22
C PHE A 129 17.77 -21.37 21.51
N PRO A 130 18.77 -20.97 22.32
CA PRO A 130 19.08 -19.57 22.52
C PRO A 130 19.56 -18.94 21.20
N PHE A 131 19.12 -17.72 20.94
CA PHE A 131 19.62 -16.88 19.85
C PHE A 131 20.51 -15.78 20.44
N SER A 132 21.37 -15.23 19.60
CA SER A 132 22.23 -14.09 19.91
C SER A 132 21.79 -12.86 19.12
N MET A 133 22.04 -11.69 19.68
CA MET A 133 21.81 -10.41 19.02
C MET A 133 23.12 -9.64 18.93
N GLN A 134 23.57 -9.32 17.72
CA GLN A 134 24.72 -8.46 17.49
C GLN A 134 24.21 -7.05 17.16
N LEU A 135 24.75 -6.07 17.89
CA LEU A 135 24.53 -4.64 17.65
C LEU A 135 25.79 -4.08 16.99
N ASP A 136 25.62 -3.35 15.89
CA ASP A 136 26.70 -2.69 15.17
C ASP A 136 26.32 -1.24 14.91
N GLU A 137 27.07 -0.30 15.48
CA GLU A 137 26.83 1.14 15.35
C GLU A 137 27.88 1.74 14.41
N THR A 138 27.41 2.44 13.37
CA THR A 138 28.25 3.14 12.40
C THR A 138 27.77 4.58 12.25
N THR A 139 28.58 5.43 11.62
CA THR A 139 28.22 6.81 11.32
C THR A 139 28.32 7.03 9.81
N ASP A 140 27.31 7.67 9.22
CA ASP A 140 27.33 7.95 7.78
C ASP A 140 28.08 9.23 7.41
N ILE A 141 28.14 9.52 6.11
CA ILE A 141 28.82 10.71 5.56
C ILE A 141 28.18 12.04 6.03
N LEU A 142 26.97 12.01 6.58
CA LEU A 142 26.27 13.17 7.14
C LEU A 142 26.37 13.23 8.66
N ASN A 143 27.24 12.41 9.26
CA ASN A 143 27.43 12.27 10.69
C ASN A 143 26.16 11.78 11.43
N CYS A 144 25.27 11.05 10.75
CA CYS A 144 24.13 10.40 11.37
C CYS A 144 24.53 9.00 11.86
N SER A 145 24.23 8.68 13.12
CA SER A 145 24.43 7.33 13.65
C SER A 145 23.42 6.36 13.04
N GLN A 146 23.91 5.17 12.68
CA GLN A 146 23.14 4.06 12.14
C GLN A 146 23.38 2.84 13.02
N LEU A 147 22.32 2.28 13.60
CA LEU A 147 22.36 1.06 14.39
C LEU A 147 21.82 -0.12 13.58
N LEU A 148 22.67 -1.11 13.34
CA LEU A 148 22.31 -2.39 12.73
C LEU A 148 22.16 -3.45 13.83
N VAL A 149 21.10 -4.25 13.72
CA VAL A 149 20.81 -5.33 14.67
C VAL A 149 20.68 -6.65 13.90
N PHE A 150 21.55 -7.60 14.20
CA PHE A 150 21.52 -8.94 13.61
C PHE A 150 21.09 -9.96 14.65
N VAL A 151 20.13 -10.81 14.29
CA VAL A 151 19.71 -11.96 15.10
C VAL A 151 20.33 -13.23 14.49
N ARG A 152 21.04 -14.02 15.29
CA ARG A 152 21.64 -15.31 14.88
C ARG A 152 21.20 -16.44 15.78
#